data_AF-A0A7W1WMS7-F1
#
_entry.id   AF-A0A7W1WMS7-F1
#
_cell.length_a   1.000
_cell.length_b   1.000
_cell.length_c   1.000
_cell.angle_alpha   90.00
_cell.angle_beta   90.00
_cell.angle_gamma   90.00
#
_symmetry.space_group_name_H-M   'P 1'
#
loop_
_entity.id
_entity.type
_entity.pdbx_description
1 polymer ?
#
loop_
_entity_poly.entity_id
_entity_poly.type
_entity_poly.pdbx_seq_one_letter_code
_entity_poly.pdbx_strand_id
1 'polypeptide(L)'
;MPDGLWKLEEAWWLRGAAEAARHMAPNCIMVFPEGLLQGQEIIDGLAQATRWDGVTMTDRRVAESDDVVVLAYRAEALRTGTPPRRVLCSSAWVRLGGWRLIAHQQTLA
;
A
#
# COMPACT_ATOMS: atom_id res chain seq x y z
N MET A 1 -6.81 -15.12 -8.22
CA MET A 1 -5.37 -15.47 -8.26
C MET A 1 -4.58 -14.39 -7.54
N PRO A 2 -3.82 -14.75 -6.50
CA PRO A 2 -3.03 -13.83 -5.67
C PRO A 2 -2.06 -12.93 -6.46
N ASP A 3 -1.59 -13.38 -7.63
CA ASP A 3 -0.69 -12.60 -8.50
C ASP A 3 -1.28 -11.27 -8.97
N GLY A 4 -2.61 -11.17 -9.08
CA GLY A 4 -3.28 -9.92 -9.40
C GLY A 4 -3.18 -8.89 -8.27
N LEU A 5 -3.21 -9.35 -7.01
CA LEU A 5 -3.12 -8.49 -5.84
C LEU A 5 -1.71 -7.95 -5.62
N TRP A 6 -0.67 -8.74 -5.90
CA TRP A 6 0.71 -8.23 -5.86
C TRP A 6 0.95 -7.12 -6.87
N LYS A 7 0.34 -7.21 -8.07
CA LYS A 7 0.39 -6.12 -9.05
C LYS A 7 -0.37 -4.87 -8.59
N LEU A 8 -1.49 -5.05 -7.89
CA LEU A 8 -2.24 -3.95 -7.28
C LEU A 8 -1.46 -3.30 -6.13
N GLU A 9 -0.74 -4.10 -5.34
CA GLU A 9 0.13 -3.64 -4.25
C GLU A 9 1.34 -2.87 -4.80
N GLU A 10 2.00 -3.37 -5.84
CA GLU A 10 3.10 -2.66 -6.50
C GLU A 10 2.61 -1.36 -7.14
N ALA A 11 1.46 -1.41 -7.81
CA ALA A 11 0.77 -0.24 -8.32
C ALA A 11 0.46 0.79 -7.21
N TRP A 12 0.05 0.35 -6.02
CA TRP A 12 -0.20 1.23 -4.88
C TRP A 12 1.05 2.05 -4.49
N TRP A 13 2.23 1.43 -4.49
CA TRP A 13 3.49 2.12 -4.20
C TRP A 13 3.91 3.14 -5.26
N LEU A 14 3.68 2.82 -6.54
CA LEU A 14 4.19 3.62 -7.66
C LEU A 14 3.20 4.69 -8.16
N ARG A 15 1.90 4.46 -7.98
CA ARG A 15 0.86 5.25 -8.67
C ARG A 15 0.48 6.55 -7.95
N GLY A 16 -0.23 7.37 -8.73
CA GLY A 16 -0.89 8.64 -8.40
C GLY A 16 -1.77 8.62 -7.15
N ALA A 17 -1.89 9.75 -6.43
CA ALA A 17 -2.95 9.93 -5.42
C ALA A 17 -4.36 9.69 -6.02
N ALA A 18 -4.55 10.06 -7.28
CA ALA A 18 -5.79 9.82 -8.03
C ALA A 18 -6.05 8.32 -8.32
N GLU A 19 -5.01 7.52 -8.51
CA GLU A 19 -5.17 6.08 -8.75
C GLU A 19 -5.27 5.29 -7.44
N ALA A 20 -4.55 5.74 -6.42
CA ALA A 20 -4.71 5.31 -5.03
C ALA A 20 -6.17 5.45 -4.58
N ALA A 21 -6.79 6.62 -4.79
CA ALA A 21 -8.19 6.87 -4.44
C ALA A 21 -9.17 5.90 -5.11
N ARG A 22 -8.90 5.46 -6.35
CA ARG A 22 -9.78 4.52 -7.08
C ARG A 22 -9.73 3.10 -6.54
N HIS A 23 -8.60 2.70 -5.96
CA HIS A 23 -8.37 1.34 -5.46
C HIS A 23 -8.44 1.26 -3.94
N MET A 24 -8.70 2.37 -3.26
CA MET A 24 -8.85 2.45 -1.81
C MET A 24 -10.32 2.40 -1.41
N ALA A 25 -10.62 1.73 -0.29
CA ALA A 25 -11.94 1.81 0.32
C ALA A 25 -12.14 3.20 0.99
N PRO A 26 -13.36 3.77 1.01
CA PRO A 26 -13.59 5.11 1.57
C PRO A 26 -13.15 5.30 3.03
N ASN A 27 -13.21 4.22 3.82
CA ASN A 27 -12.83 4.19 5.23
C ASN A 27 -11.46 3.52 5.46
N CYS A 28 -10.58 3.50 4.46
CA CYS A 28 -9.26 2.91 4.59
C CYS A 28 -8.43 3.58 5.69
N ILE A 29 -7.69 2.79 6.45
CA ILE A 29 -6.79 3.24 7.51
C ILE A 29 -5.35 2.93 7.12
N MET A 30 -4.46 3.90 7.33
CA MET A 30 -3.02 3.71 7.15
C MET A 30 -2.24 4.03 8.41
N VAL A 31 -1.25 3.19 8.68
CA VAL A 31 -0.35 3.30 9.83
C VAL A 31 1.07 3.47 9.32
N PHE A 32 1.65 4.63 9.60
CA PHE A 32 3.04 4.92 9.29
C PHE A 32 3.81 5.24 10.59
N PRO A 33 5.15 5.18 10.61
CA PRO A 33 5.93 5.60 11.77
C PRO A 33 5.60 7.03 12.24
N GLU A 34 5.18 7.89 11.33
CA GLU A 34 4.88 9.30 11.56
C GLU A 34 3.45 9.55 12.08
N GLY A 35 2.54 8.57 11.99
CA GLY A 35 1.16 8.71 12.47
C GLY A 35 0.13 7.82 11.77
N LEU A 36 -1.14 8.09 12.08
CA LEU A 36 -2.31 7.43 11.50
C LEU A 36 -2.97 8.34 10.48
N LEU A 37 -3.46 7.78 9.36
CA LEU A 37 -4.25 8.50 8.36
C LEU A 37 -5.50 7.68 8.02
N GLN A 38 -6.63 8.36 7.78
CA GLN A 38 -7.86 7.70 7.37
C GLN A 38 -8.57 8.44 6.22
N GLY A 39 -9.12 7.66 5.27
CA GLY A 39 -9.98 8.18 4.22
C GLY A 39 -9.35 9.35 3.43
N GLN A 40 -9.94 10.54 3.55
CA GLN A 40 -9.48 11.73 2.81
C GLN A 40 -8.07 12.19 3.22
N GLU A 41 -7.67 12.00 4.48
CA GLU A 41 -6.33 12.38 4.97
C GLU A 41 -5.22 11.66 4.20
N ILE A 42 -5.49 10.42 3.78
CA ILE A 42 -4.57 9.63 2.96
C ILE A 42 -4.42 10.27 1.59
N ILE A 43 -5.51 10.69 0.96
CA ILE A 43 -5.50 11.29 -0.38
C ILE A 43 -4.73 12.62 -0.35
N ASP A 44 -4.97 13.43 0.67
CA ASP A 44 -4.30 14.71 0.86
C ASP A 44 -2.81 14.51 1.12
N GLY A 45 -2.44 13.53 1.95
CA GLY A 45 -1.05 13.14 2.20
C GLY A 45 -0.32 12.64 0.94
N LEU A 46 -0.98 11.81 0.13
CA LEU A 46 -0.43 11.30 -1.13
C LEU A 46 -0.30 12.38 -2.22
N ALA A 47 -1.11 13.43 -2.17
CA ALA A 47 -0.99 14.57 -3.08
C ALA A 47 0.25 15.42 -2.77
N GLN A 48 0.64 15.48 -1.49
CA GLN A 48 1.82 16.23 -1.04
C GLN A 48 3.11 15.40 -1.06
N ALA A 49 3.00 14.07 -0.98
CA ALA A 49 4.15 13.17 -0.98
C ALA A 49 4.83 13.07 -2.36
N THR A 50 6.16 13.15 -2.36
CA THR A 50 6.97 12.82 -3.55
C THR A 50 6.86 11.32 -3.84
N ARG A 51 6.62 10.95 -5.10
CA ARG A 51 6.41 9.55 -5.51
C ARG A 51 7.67 8.69 -5.34
N TRP A 52 7.44 7.38 -5.20
CA TRP A 52 8.47 6.37 -5.34
C TRP A 52 8.71 6.09 -6.82
N ASP A 53 9.97 5.98 -7.22
CA ASP A 53 10.37 5.63 -8.58
C ASP A 53 10.38 4.12 -8.80
N GLY A 54 10.50 3.35 -7.72
CA GLY A 54 10.53 1.90 -7.74
C GLY A 54 10.25 1.30 -6.37
N VAL A 55 9.74 0.07 -6.36
CA VAL A 55 9.61 -0.72 -5.15
C VAL A 55 10.01 -2.16 -5.44
N THR A 56 10.86 -2.73 -4.59
CA THR A 56 11.17 -4.17 -4.62
C THR A 56 10.52 -4.84 -3.44
N MET A 57 9.63 -5.80 -3.69
CA MET A 57 8.93 -6.56 -2.65
C MET A 57 9.50 -7.97 -2.51
N THR A 58 10.00 -8.30 -1.32
CA THR A 58 10.59 -9.60 -0.95
C THR A 58 9.90 -10.19 0.30
N ASP A 59 10.20 -11.44 0.66
CA ASP A 59 9.57 -12.17 1.79
C ASP A 59 8.03 -12.07 1.79
N ARG A 60 7.44 -12.31 0.62
CA ARG A 60 6.01 -12.15 0.37
C ARG A 60 5.22 -13.25 1.05
N ARG A 61 4.23 -12.86 1.85
CA ARG A 61 3.22 -13.75 2.48
C ARG A 61 1.83 -13.30 2.08
N VAL A 62 0.94 -14.29 1.93
CA VAL A 62 -0.47 -14.09 1.61
C VAL A 62 -1.29 -14.87 2.62
N ALA A 63 -2.32 -14.24 3.17
CA ALA A 63 -3.44 -14.89 3.83
C ALA A 63 -4.71 -14.49 3.10
N GLU A 64 -5.52 -15.46 2.68
CA GLU A 64 -6.74 -15.23 1.89
C GLU A 64 -7.94 -15.84 2.61
N SER A 65 -9.03 -15.09 2.60
CA SER A 65 -10.40 -15.47 2.95
C SER A 65 -11.31 -15.03 1.80
N ASP A 66 -12.60 -15.35 1.86
CA ASP A 66 -13.52 -15.17 0.73
C ASP A 66 -13.51 -13.74 0.15
N ASP A 67 -13.65 -12.77 1.05
CA ASP A 67 -13.74 -11.35 0.71
C ASP A 67 -12.55 -10.53 1.17
N VAL A 68 -11.55 -11.13 1.82
CA VAL A 68 -10.41 -10.41 2.40
C VAL A 68 -9.10 -11.12 2.07
N VAL A 69 -8.10 -10.36 1.63
CA VAL A 69 -6.72 -10.82 1.49
C VAL A 69 -5.79 -9.91 2.28
N VAL A 70 -4.89 -10.52 3.05
CA VAL A 70 -3.81 -9.82 3.74
C VAL A 70 -2.49 -10.18 3.06
N LEU A 71 -1.74 -9.15 2.66
CA LEU A 71 -0.39 -9.23 2.15
C LEU A 71 0.57 -8.79 3.24
N ALA A 72 1.64 -9.53 3.47
CA ALA A 72 2.76 -9.08 4.29
C ALA A 72 4.06 -9.26 3.52
N TYR A 73 4.96 -8.27 3.57
CA TYR A 73 6.16 -8.27 2.75
C TYR A 73 7.21 -7.29 3.26
N ARG A 74 8.46 -7.46 2.83
CA ARG A 74 9.51 -6.46 2.93
C ARG A 74 9.51 -5.61 1.67
N ALA A 75 9.51 -4.29 1.83
CA ALA A 75 9.62 -3.34 0.73
C ALA A 75 10.94 -2.59 0.81
N GLU A 76 11.65 -2.52 -0.32
CA GLU A 76 12.71 -1.55 -0.55
C GLU A 76 12.21 -0.54 -1.59
N ALA A 77 11.87 0.66 -1.12
CA ALA A 77 11.32 1.72 -1.94
C ALA A 77 12.40 2.72 -2.33
N LEU A 78 12.46 3.02 -3.63
CA LEU A 78 13.48 3.84 -4.25
C LEU A 78 12.89 5.18 -4.67
N ARG A 79 13.63 6.25 -4.42
CA ARG A 79 13.32 7.59 -4.88
C ARG A 79 14.61 8.32 -5.20
N THR A 80 14.65 8.95 -6.37
CA THR A 80 15.80 9.64 -6.94
C THR A 80 16.32 10.69 -5.96
N GLY A 81 17.62 10.67 -5.71
CA GLY A 81 18.28 11.59 -4.79
C GLY A 81 18.12 11.26 -3.30
N THR A 82 17.48 10.14 -2.93
CA THR A 82 17.38 9.70 -1.53
C THR A 82 17.80 8.24 -1.34
N PRO A 83 18.36 7.87 -0.17
CA PRO A 83 18.64 6.46 0.13
C PRO A 83 17.37 5.60 0.07
N PRO A 84 17.49 4.30 -0.27
CA PRO A 84 16.36 3.38 -0.26
C PRO A 84 15.67 3.34 1.11
N ARG A 85 14.33 3.44 1.13
CA ARG A 85 13.54 3.25 2.34
C ARG A 85 13.21 1.76 2.48
N ARG A 86 13.63 1.16 3.59
CA ARG A 86 13.37 -0.25 3.90
C ARG A 86 12.32 -0.35 5.00
N VAL A 87 11.24 -1.05 4.71
CA VAL A 87 10.11 -1.23 5.63
C VAL A 87 9.55 -2.64 5.56
N LEU A 88 8.99 -3.08 6.69
CA LEU A 88 8.04 -4.18 6.74
C LEU A 88 6.63 -3.63 6.52
N CYS A 89 5.88 -4.29 5.65
CA CYS A 89 4.54 -3.86 5.26
C CYS A 89 3.50 -4.93 5.55
N SER A 90 2.30 -4.48 5.89
CA SER A 90 1.09 -5.29 5.91
C SER A 90 -0.04 -4.52 5.22
N SER A 91 -0.73 -5.16 4.28
CA SER A 91 -1.83 -4.57 3.52
C SER A 91 -3.03 -5.51 3.52
N ALA A 92 -4.20 -4.98 3.86
CA ALA A 92 -5.46 -5.71 3.77
C ALA A 92 -6.28 -5.19 2.59
N TRP A 93 -6.75 -6.11 1.76
CA TRP A 93 -7.59 -5.88 0.60
C TRP A 93 -8.94 -6.53 0.84
N VAL A 94 -10.02 -5.82 0.53
CA VAL A 94 -11.41 -6.30 0.65
C VAL A 94 -12.09 -6.31 -0.72
N ARG A 95 -13.00 -7.26 -0.95
CA ARG A 95 -13.81 -7.35 -2.16
C ARG A 95 -15.09 -6.52 -2.02
N LEU A 96 -15.17 -5.39 -2.75
CA LEU A 96 -16.33 -4.49 -2.80
C LEU A 96 -16.66 -4.14 -4.26
N GLY A 97 -17.24 -5.08 -5.00
CA GLY A 97 -17.39 -4.97 -6.47
C GLY A 97 -16.06 -4.99 -7.24
N GLY A 98 -14.97 -5.28 -6.53
CA GLY A 98 -13.59 -5.29 -6.99
C GLY A 98 -12.66 -5.24 -5.77
N TRP A 99 -11.36 -5.50 -5.95
CA TRP A 99 -10.41 -5.39 -4.84
C TRP A 99 -10.19 -3.92 -4.46
N ARG A 100 -10.24 -3.66 -3.15
CA ARG A 100 -10.02 -2.34 -2.54
C ARG A 100 -9.10 -2.46 -1.34
N LEU A 101 -8.11 -1.60 -1.23
CA LEU A 101 -7.24 -1.50 -0.06
C LEU A 101 -8.06 -0.91 1.10
N ILE A 102 -8.17 -1.65 2.21
CA ILE A 102 -8.91 -1.26 3.42
C ILE A 102 -7.97 -0.94 4.59
N ALA A 103 -6.78 -1.53 4.63
CA ALA A 103 -5.76 -1.16 5.61
C ALA A 103 -4.35 -1.28 5.02
N HIS A 104 -3.44 -0.40 5.43
CA HIS A 104 -2.01 -0.50 5.11
C HIS A 104 -1.15 -0.06 6.29
N GLN A 105 -0.08 -0.79 6.57
CA GLN A 105 0.88 -0.44 7.62
C GLN A 105 2.30 -0.53 7.09
N GLN A 106 3.14 0.40 7.55
CA GLN A 106 4.60 0.35 7.41
C GLN A 106 5.28 0.42 8.77
N THR A 107 6.26 -0.45 8.97
CA THR A 107 7.15 -0.42 10.14
C THR A 107 8.58 -0.35 9.65
N LEU A 108 9.40 0.54 10.23
CA LEU A 108 10.83 0.61 9.92
C LEU A 108 11.49 -0.74 10.26
N ALA A 109 12.26 -1.27 9.33
CA ALA A 109 12.93 -2.56 9.43
C ALA A 109 14.39 -2.43 9.89
#